data_AF-A0A1S7QAF2-F1
#
_entry.id   AF-A0A1S7QAF2-F1
#
_cell.length_a   1.000
_cell.length_b   1.000
_cell.length_c   1.000
_cell.angle_alpha   90.00
_cell.angle_beta   90.00
_cell.angle_gamma   90.00
#
_symmetry.space_group_name_H-M   'P 1'
#
loop_
_entity.id
_entity.type
_entity.pdbx_description
1 polymer ?
#
loop_
_entity_poly.entity_id
_entity_poly.type
_entity_poly.pdbx_seq_one_letter_code
_entity_poly.pdbx_strand_id
1 'polypeptide(L)' 'MQKQVIEFAGEPVGIVIPDNDRLKFIAVKFHVHDLDEQNFDSADDVRIAIRDLVRNRNLAAA' A
#
# COMPACT_ATOMS: atom_id res chain seq x y z
N MET A 1 -5.30 4.35 18.99
CA MET A 1 -5.17 4.41 17.52
C MET A 1 -4.13 3.38 17.09
N GLN A 2 -4.54 2.31 16.42
CA GLN A 2 -3.64 1.26 15.95
C GLN A 2 -3.32 1.55 14.48
N LYS A 3 -2.09 1.96 14.19
CA LYS A 3 -1.57 2.12 12.82
C LYS A 3 -0.52 1.05 12.60
N GLN A 4 -0.56 0.37 11.46
CA GLN A 4 0.44 -0.61 11.10
C GLN A 4 1.25 -0.10 9.92
N VAL A 5 2.57 -0.18 10.03
CA VAL A 5 3.49 0.23 8.97
C VAL A 5 3.53 -0.87 7.92
N ILE A 6 3.44 -0.48 6.65
CA ILE A 6 3.62 -1.37 5.52
C ILE A 6 4.99 -1.07 4.93
N GLU A 7 5.84 -2.09 4.98
CA GLU A 7 7.17 -2.08 4.38
C GLU A 7 7.16 -2.95 3.12
N PHE A 8 7.84 -2.48 2.08
CA PHE A 8 8.03 -3.19 0.84
C PHE A 8 9.51 -3.11 0.44
N ALA A 9 10.12 -4.26 0.11
CA ALA A 9 11.55 -4.35 -0.18
C ALA A 9 12.48 -3.76 0.91
N GLY A 10 12.05 -3.76 2.17
CA GLY A 10 12.80 -3.19 3.30
C GLY A 10 12.64 -1.66 3.45
N GLU A 11 11.79 -1.02 2.64
CA GLU A 11 11.47 0.40 2.74
C GLU A 11 10.04 0.60 3.26
N PRO A 12 9.80 1.50 4.23
CA PRO A 12 8.45 1.87 4.64
C PRO A 12 7.78 2.68 3.52
N VAL A 13 6.71 2.12 2.95
CA VAL A 13 6.00 2.68 1.79
C VAL A 13 4.66 3.32 2.16
N GLY A 14 4.08 2.94 3.30
CA GLY A 14 2.83 3.53 3.79
C GLY A 14 2.43 3.00 5.16
N ILE A 15 1.24 3.41 5.60
CA ILE A 15 0.60 2.89 6.81
C ILE A 15 -0.82 2.42 6.49
N VAL A 16 -1.31 1.46 7.25
CA VAL A 16 -2.74 1.11 7.27
C VAL A 16 -3.37 1.55 8.58
N ILE A 17 -4.58 2.09 8.47
CA ILE A 17 -5.41 2.48 9.62
C ILE A 17 -6.77 1.77 9.52
N PRO A 18 -7.34 1.28 10.63
CA PRO A 18 -8.71 0.79 10.65
C PRO A 18 -9.69 1.91 10.28
N ASP A 19 -10.58 1.63 9.33
CA ASP A 19 -11.62 2.52 8.82
C ASP A 19 -12.87 1.71 8.45
N ASN A 20 -13.95 1.86 9.21
CA ASN A 20 -15.26 1.24 8.96
C ASN A 20 -15.19 -0.27 8.57
N ASP A 21 -14.62 -1.09 9.46
CA ASP A 21 -14.38 -2.54 9.28
C ASP A 21 -13.37 -2.92 8.19
N ARG A 22 -12.71 -1.94 7.58
CA ARG A 22 -11.65 -2.12 6.59
C ARG A 22 -10.35 -1.46 7.03
N LEU A 23 -9.31 -1.62 6.23
CA LEU A 23 -8.03 -0.96 6.39
C LEU A 23 -7.85 0.08 5.29
N LYS A 24 -7.78 1.35 5.67
CA LYS A 24 -7.40 2.43 4.75
C LYS A 24 -5.88 2.50 4.65
N PHE A 25 -5.35 2.40 3.44
CA PHE A 25 -3.93 2.60 3.17
C PHE A 25 -3.64 4.08 2.96
N ILE A 26 -2.58 4.57 3.61
CA ILE A 26 -2.07 5.93 3.44
C ILE A 26 -0.65 5.82 2.90
N ALA A 27 -0.45 6.26 1.66
CA ALA A 27 0.81 6.21 0.98
C ALA A 27 1.76 7.31 1.50
N VAL A 28 3.03 6.98 1.72
CA VAL A 28 4.07 7.97 2.03
C VAL A 28 5.16 8.05 0.96
N LYS A 29 5.08 7.20 -0.09
CA LYS A 29 6.03 7.16 -1.20
C LYS A 29 5.33 7.32 -2.54
N PHE A 30 5.99 8.02 -3.47
CA PHE A 30 5.46 8.29 -4.81
C PHE A 30 5.14 7.03 -5.63
N HIS A 31 5.89 5.94 -5.45
CA HIS A 31 5.67 4.70 -6.21
C HIS A 31 4.42 3.92 -5.79
N VAL A 32 3.79 4.27 -4.65
CA VAL A 32 2.55 3.65 -4.15
C VAL A 32 1.41 4.65 -4.01
N HIS A 33 1.59 5.86 -4.55
CA HIS A 33 0.58 6.92 -4.46
C HIS A 33 -0.72 6.56 -5.19
N ASP A 34 -0.65 5.66 -6.17
CA ASP A 34 -1.84 5.14 -6.87
C ASP A 34 -2.73 4.28 -5.95
N LEU A 35 -2.20 3.80 -4.83
CA LEU A 35 -2.94 3.07 -3.78
C LEU A 35 -3.38 3.97 -2.63
N ASP A 36 -3.04 5.26 -2.66
CA ASP A 36 -3.36 6.17 -1.57
C ASP A 36 -4.86 6.26 -1.34
N GLU A 37 -5.23 6.32 -0.06
CA GLU A 37 -6.60 6.34 0.43
C GLU A 37 -7.49 5.13 0.06
N GLN A 38 -6.95 4.10 -0.58
CA GLN A 38 -7.72 2.90 -0.91
C GLN A 38 -8.02 2.07 0.35
N ASN A 39 -9.20 1.45 0.37
CA ASN A 39 -9.62 0.54 1.43
C ASN A 39 -9.35 -0.91 1.04
N PHE A 40 -8.79 -1.67 1.97
CA PHE A 40 -8.44 -3.07 1.84
C PHE A 40 -9.08 -3.88 2.97
N ASP A 41 -9.33 -5.16 2.73
CA ASP A 41 -9.87 -6.05 3.75
C ASP A 41 -8.76 -6.51 4.73
N SER A 42 -7.50 -6.56 4.27
CA SER A 42 -6.35 -6.93 5.10
C SER A 42 -5.04 -6.24 4.72
N ALA A 43 -4.06 -6.25 5.63
CA ALA A 43 -2.73 -5.71 5.38
C ALA A 43 -1.96 -6.53 4.32
N ASP A 44 -2.32 -7.80 4.12
CA ASP A 44 -1.72 -8.64 3.08
C ASP A 44 -2.23 -8.25 1.68
N ASP A 45 -3.50 -7.85 1.54
CA ASP A 45 -4.05 -7.34 0.29
C ASP A 45 -3.32 -6.06 -0.16
N VAL A 46 -2.99 -5.18 0.80
CA VAL A 46 -2.18 -3.98 0.55
C VAL A 46 -0.80 -4.37 -0.02
N ARG A 47 -0.14 -5.38 0.55
CA ARG A 47 1.18 -5.83 0.08
C ARG A 47 1.11 -6.44 -1.32
N ILE A 48 0.03 -7.15 -1.64
CA ILE A 48 -0.21 -7.69 -2.99
C ILE A 48 -0.42 -6.55 -3.97
N ALA A 49 -1.28 -5.58 -3.64
CA ALA A 49 -1.56 -4.42 -4.49
C ALA A 49 -0.29 -3.59 -4.76
N ILE A 50 0.56 -3.36 -3.74
CA ILE A 50 1.85 -2.68 -3.91
C ILE A 50 2.77 -3.46 -4.85
N ARG A 51 2.85 -4.79 -4.69
CA ARG A 51 3.66 -5.64 -5.55
C ARG A 51 3.19 -5.56 -7.01
N ASP A 52 1.90 -5.63 -7.24
CA ASP A 52 1.31 -5.58 -8.58
C ASP A 52 1.50 -4.19 -9.21
N LEU A 53 1.33 -3.12 -8.43
CA LEU A 53 1.58 -1.75 -8.88
C LEU A 53 3.04 -1.57 -9.30
N VAL A 54 3.99 -1.95 -8.45
CA VAL A 54 5.42 -1.84 -8.75
C VAL A 54 5.79 -2.68 -9.97
N ARG A 55 5.24 -3.89 -10.10
CA ARG A 55 5.43 -4.74 -11.26
C ARG A 55 4.91 -4.10 -12.54
N ASN A 56 3.70 -3.54 -12.52
CA ASN A 56 3.10 -2.86 -13.67
C ASN A 56 3.86 -1.60 -14.05
N ARG A 57 4.38 -0.85 -13.07
CA ARG A 57 5.19 0.36 -13.33
C ARG A 57 6.54 0.02 -13.98
N ASN A 58 7.17 -1.07 -13.58
CA ASN A 58 8.39 -1.56 -14.22
C ASN A 58 8.15 -1.99 -15.67
N LEU A 59 6.98 -2.55 -15.98
CA LEU A 59 6.60 -2.91 -17.36
C LEU A 59 6.30 -1.68 -18.23
N ALA A 60 5.80 -0.59 -17.65
CA ALA A 60 5.54 0.65 -18.38
C ALA A 60 6.80 1.50 -18.65
N ALA A 61 7.90 1.22 -17.96
CA ALA A 61 9.17 1.92 -18.11
C ALA A 61 10.20 1.19 -18.99
N ALA A 62 9.85 0.03 -19.56
CA ALA A 62 10.69 -0.82 -20.42
C ALA A 62 10.27 -0.69 -21.89
#